data_AF-A0A7M4AMS9-F1
#
_entry.id   AF-A0A7M4AMS9-F1
#
_cell.length_a   1.000
_cell.length_b   1.000
_cell.length_c   1.000
_cell.angle_alpha   90.00
_cell.angle_beta   90.00
_cell.angle_gamma   90.00
#
_symmetry.space_group_name_H-M   'P 1'
#
loop_
_entity.id
_entity.type
_entity.pdbx_description
1 polymer ?
#
loop_
_entity_poly.entity_id
_entity_poly.type
_entity_poly.pdbx_seq_one_letter_code
_entity_poly.pdbx_strand_id
1 'polypeptide(L)'
;WKAKSQLRRHRRQAMRLIGNVDTTEGHGKRERNDLLRSLHSKGLIESDAELGDILSLNTEDVLNRRLQAQVYYKGLACTMKQARQLVTHGQICIGDQKITIPSYAVSRDEEGELRYHPASPLNDPNHPIRKAIEGVREAASYEEDAVDPEATPEFAEEVREAGEASTAAIEGGDE
;
A
#
# COMPACT_ATOMS: atom_id res chain seq x y z
N TRP A 1 15.67 -1.72 -6.25
CA TRP A 1 16.02 -2.92 -7.05
C TRP A 1 15.56 -4.21 -6.40
N LYS A 2 15.83 -4.48 -5.10
CA LYS A 2 15.38 -5.71 -4.41
C LYS A 2 13.88 -5.98 -4.51
N ALA A 3 13.03 -4.98 -4.19
CA ALA A 3 11.57 -5.10 -4.31
C ALA A 3 11.12 -5.39 -5.75
N LYS A 4 11.70 -4.68 -6.74
CA LYS A 4 11.46 -4.94 -8.17
C LYS A 4 11.82 -6.38 -8.55
N SER A 5 12.95 -6.90 -8.08
CA SER A 5 13.37 -8.29 -8.33
C SER A 5 12.45 -9.31 -7.67
N GLN A 6 11.98 -9.04 -6.45
CA GLN A 6 11.00 -9.88 -5.74
C GLN A 6 9.68 -9.95 -6.51
N LEU A 7 9.15 -8.80 -6.95
CA LEU A 7 7.93 -8.73 -7.76
C LEU A 7 8.10 -9.49 -9.08
N ARG A 8 9.24 -9.30 -9.78
CA ARG A 8 9.56 -10.06 -11.00
C ARG A 8 9.56 -11.57 -10.77
N ARG A 9 10.05 -12.04 -9.63
CA ARG A 9 10.01 -13.48 -9.28
C ARG A 9 8.57 -13.97 -9.10
N HIS A 10 7.74 -13.23 -8.36
CA HIS A 10 6.32 -13.58 -8.16
C HIS A 10 5.55 -13.60 -9.48
N ARG A 11 5.71 -12.57 -10.32
CA ARG A 11 5.07 -12.50 -11.64
C ARG A 11 5.51 -13.63 -12.56
N ARG A 12 6.80 -13.98 -12.61
CA ARG A 12 7.28 -15.14 -13.40
C ARG A 12 6.67 -16.46 -12.92
N GLN A 13 6.55 -16.63 -11.60
CA GLN A 13 5.94 -17.82 -11.03
C GLN A 13 4.44 -17.90 -11.41
N ALA A 14 3.72 -16.78 -11.32
CA ALA A 14 2.33 -16.69 -11.74
C ALA A 14 2.18 -16.98 -13.24
N MET A 15 2.97 -16.34 -14.12
CA MET A 15 2.94 -16.59 -15.57
C MET A 15 3.20 -18.06 -15.92
N ARG A 16 4.16 -18.72 -15.27
CA ARG A 16 4.41 -20.15 -15.48
C ARG A 16 3.21 -21.01 -15.07
N LEU A 17 2.56 -20.71 -13.94
CA LEU A 17 1.40 -21.46 -13.46
C LEU A 17 0.16 -21.23 -14.33
N ILE A 18 -0.02 -20.01 -14.86
CA ILE A 18 -1.11 -19.70 -15.80
C ILE A 18 -0.93 -20.46 -17.13
N GLY A 19 0.30 -20.54 -17.64
CA GLY A 19 0.60 -21.22 -18.91
C GLY A 19 0.62 -22.75 -18.84
N ASN A 20 0.60 -23.33 -17.64
CA ASN A 20 0.62 -24.78 -17.45
C ASN A 20 -0.81 -25.36 -17.42
N VAL A 21 -1.08 -26.34 -18.28
CA VAL A 21 -2.37 -27.04 -18.40
C VAL A 21 -2.69 -27.86 -17.13
N ASP A 22 -1.66 -28.31 -16.40
CA ASP A 22 -1.78 -29.15 -15.21
C ASP A 22 -2.23 -28.40 -13.93
N THR A 23 -2.58 -27.12 -14.02
CA THR A 23 -2.95 -26.31 -12.85
C THR A 23 -4.29 -26.72 -12.23
N THR A 24 -5.11 -27.49 -12.96
CA THR A 24 -6.41 -27.99 -12.51
C THR A 24 -6.29 -29.15 -11.51
N GLU A 25 -5.25 -29.98 -11.61
CA GLU A 25 -5.12 -31.22 -10.82
C GLU A 25 -3.68 -31.50 -10.32
N GLY A 26 -3.55 -32.41 -9.34
CA GLY A 26 -2.25 -32.94 -8.92
C GLY A 26 -1.30 -31.90 -8.28
N HIS A 27 -0.12 -31.73 -8.89
CA HIS A 27 0.96 -30.88 -8.39
C HIS A 27 0.74 -29.39 -8.70
N GLY A 28 0.23 -29.06 -9.90
CA GLY A 28 0.01 -27.67 -10.33
C GLY A 28 -0.98 -26.93 -9.43
N LYS A 29 -2.07 -27.60 -9.04
CA LYS A 29 -3.06 -27.04 -8.11
C LYS A 29 -2.46 -26.74 -6.73
N ARG A 30 -1.59 -27.61 -6.20
CA ARG A 30 -0.92 -27.38 -4.91
C ARG A 30 0.01 -26.18 -4.99
N GLU A 31 0.86 -26.15 -6.02
CA GLU A 31 1.80 -25.05 -6.23
C GLU A 31 1.07 -23.70 -6.40
N ARG A 32 -0.05 -23.68 -7.12
CA ARG A 32 -0.93 -22.51 -7.23
C ARG A 32 -1.43 -22.07 -5.85
N ASN A 33 -2.02 -22.99 -5.10
CA ASN A 33 -2.59 -22.68 -3.79
C ASN A 33 -1.52 -22.22 -2.79
N ASP A 34 -0.32 -22.79 -2.84
CA ASP A 34 0.81 -22.40 -2.00
C ASP A 34 1.32 -20.99 -2.34
N LEU A 35 1.38 -20.65 -3.64
CA LEU A 35 1.72 -19.30 -4.08
C LEU A 35 0.69 -18.28 -3.57
N LEU A 36 -0.60 -18.52 -3.78
CA LEU A 36 -1.68 -17.64 -3.32
C LEU A 36 -1.64 -17.50 -1.79
N ARG A 37 -1.54 -18.61 -1.06
CA ARG A 37 -1.41 -18.58 0.41
C ARG A 37 -0.21 -17.76 0.88
N SER A 38 0.94 -17.92 0.24
CA SER A 38 2.16 -17.18 0.62
C SER A 38 2.03 -15.69 0.37
N LEU A 39 1.38 -15.27 -0.72
CA LEU A 39 1.18 -13.87 -1.05
C LEU A 39 0.09 -13.23 -0.17
N HIS A 40 -0.97 -13.97 0.14
CA HIS A 40 -2.01 -13.55 1.07
C HIS A 40 -1.44 -13.36 2.48
N SER A 41 -0.64 -14.31 2.99
CA SER A 41 0.04 -14.16 4.30
C SER A 41 0.96 -12.93 4.36
N LYS A 42 1.60 -12.58 3.25
CA LYS A 42 2.42 -11.35 3.13
C LYS A 42 1.59 -10.07 3.02
N GLY A 43 0.27 -10.16 2.89
CA GLY A 43 -0.64 -9.03 2.70
C GLY A 43 -0.49 -8.35 1.34
N LEU A 44 -0.05 -9.08 0.30
CA LEU A 44 0.08 -8.53 -1.06
C LEU A 44 -1.19 -8.70 -1.89
N ILE A 45 -2.02 -9.69 -1.56
CA ILE A 45 -3.26 -10.02 -2.27
C ILE A 45 -4.37 -10.30 -1.25
N GLU A 46 -5.61 -10.13 -1.67
CA GLU A 46 -6.80 -10.50 -0.90
C GLU A 46 -7.02 -12.03 -0.91
N SER A 47 -7.94 -12.53 -0.08
CA SER A 47 -8.18 -13.98 0.09
C SER A 47 -8.81 -14.65 -1.14
N ASP A 48 -9.52 -13.90 -1.96
CA ASP A 48 -10.22 -14.33 -3.17
C ASP A 48 -9.42 -14.10 -4.46
N ALA A 49 -8.19 -13.59 -4.34
CA ALA A 49 -7.35 -13.25 -5.47
C ALA A 49 -6.95 -14.48 -6.32
N GLU A 50 -6.87 -14.26 -7.63
CA GLU A 50 -6.45 -15.23 -8.62
C GLU A 50 -5.00 -15.01 -9.06
N LEU A 51 -4.47 -15.93 -9.89
CA LEU A 51 -3.12 -15.80 -10.43
C LEU A 51 -2.95 -14.55 -11.31
N GLY A 52 -4.03 -14.08 -11.94
CA GLY A 52 -4.05 -12.87 -12.76
C GLY A 52 -3.73 -11.60 -11.95
N ASP A 53 -4.24 -11.50 -10.72
CA ASP A 53 -4.07 -10.32 -9.85
C ASP A 53 -2.61 -10.12 -9.45
N ILE A 54 -1.81 -11.18 -9.42
CA ILE A 54 -0.37 -11.08 -9.15
C ILE A 54 0.34 -10.25 -10.23
N LEU A 55 -0.20 -10.20 -11.45
CA LEU A 55 0.38 -9.47 -12.57
C LEU A 55 0.13 -7.96 -12.47
N SER A 56 -0.95 -7.53 -11.82
CA SER A 56 -1.28 -6.11 -11.60
C SER A 56 -0.52 -5.48 -10.43
N LEU A 57 0.03 -6.28 -9.51
CA LEU A 57 0.81 -5.81 -8.35
C LEU A 57 1.96 -4.88 -8.73
N ASN A 58 2.09 -3.76 -8.05
CA ASN A 58 3.13 -2.76 -8.27
C ASN A 58 4.32 -2.93 -7.32
N THR A 59 5.36 -2.12 -7.56
CA THR A 59 6.54 -2.14 -6.67
C THR A 59 6.24 -1.46 -5.35
N GLU A 60 5.35 -0.46 -5.33
CA GLU A 60 4.89 0.20 -4.11
C GLU A 60 4.27 -0.80 -3.14
N ASP A 61 3.44 -1.74 -3.61
CA ASP A 61 2.78 -2.73 -2.75
C ASP A 61 3.79 -3.53 -1.91
N VAL A 62 4.87 -3.97 -2.55
CA VAL A 62 5.96 -4.69 -1.86
C VAL A 62 6.71 -3.78 -0.88
N LEU A 63 6.85 -2.49 -1.18
CA LEU A 63 7.50 -1.52 -0.28
C LEU A 63 6.61 -1.15 0.90
N ASN A 64 5.30 -1.10 0.71
CA ASN A 64 4.31 -0.75 1.71
C ASN A 64 4.17 -1.85 2.79
N ARG A 65 4.47 -3.11 2.47
CA ARG A 65 4.51 -4.22 3.44
C ARG A 65 5.73 -4.24 4.36
N ARG A 66 6.67 -3.30 4.21
CA ARG A 66 7.86 -3.22 5.07
C ARG A 66 7.52 -2.66 6.44
N LEU A 67 8.21 -3.13 7.49
CA LEU A 67 8.03 -2.67 8.86
C LEU A 67 8.09 -1.14 9.00
N GLN A 68 9.02 -0.48 8.29
CA GLN A 68 9.09 0.98 8.28
C GLN A 68 7.79 1.65 7.80
N ALA A 69 7.20 1.13 6.73
CA ALA A 69 5.96 1.69 6.17
C ALA A 69 4.76 1.34 7.05
N GLN A 70 4.70 0.11 7.55
CA GLN A 70 3.64 -0.34 8.46
C GLN A 70 3.60 0.48 9.77
N VAL A 71 4.76 0.79 10.36
CA VAL A 71 4.86 1.67 11.54
C VAL A 71 4.32 3.08 11.25
N TYR A 72 4.57 3.60 10.05
CA TYR A 72 4.06 4.90 9.62
C TYR A 72 2.53 4.85 9.40
N TYR A 73 2.02 3.87 8.66
CA TYR A 73 0.58 3.74 8.39
C TYR A 73 -0.25 3.46 9.64
N LYS A 74 0.31 2.74 10.62
CA LYS A 74 -0.32 2.58 11.95
C LYS A 74 -0.31 3.84 12.81
N GLY A 75 0.33 4.92 12.36
CA GLY A 75 0.42 6.17 13.13
C GLY A 75 1.33 6.05 14.36
N LEU A 76 2.27 5.10 14.40
CA LEU A 76 3.28 5.01 15.47
C LEU A 76 4.44 6.00 15.25
N ALA A 77 4.49 6.64 14.08
CA ALA A 77 5.47 7.66 13.73
C ALA A 77 4.83 8.71 12.82
N CYS A 78 5.25 9.99 12.93
CA CYS A 78 4.79 11.07 12.05
C CYS A 78 5.36 11.00 10.64
N THR A 79 6.54 10.40 10.47
CA THR A 79 7.24 10.39 9.17
C THR A 79 7.93 9.06 8.91
N MET A 80 8.15 8.75 7.64
CA MET A 80 8.92 7.57 7.23
C MET A 80 10.34 7.54 7.82
N LYS A 81 10.98 8.71 7.98
CA LYS A 81 12.33 8.81 8.57
C LYS A 81 12.29 8.49 10.07
N GLN A 82 11.30 9.01 10.78
CA GLN A 82 11.09 8.71 12.20
C GLN A 82 10.74 7.23 12.40
N ALA A 83 9.87 6.66 11.58
CA ALA A 83 9.55 5.23 11.63
C ALA A 83 10.80 4.36 11.52
N ARG A 84 11.71 4.71 10.60
CA ARG A 84 13.00 4.02 10.46
C ARG A 84 13.84 4.16 11.74
N GLN A 85 13.94 5.35 12.30
CA GLN A 85 14.69 5.63 13.52
C GLN A 85 14.17 4.83 14.72
N LEU A 86 12.85 4.76 14.88
CA LEU A 86 12.21 3.99 15.95
C LEU A 86 12.51 2.50 15.81
N VAL A 87 12.45 1.96 14.59
CA VAL A 87 12.78 0.56 14.33
C VAL A 87 14.27 0.30 14.59
N THR A 88 15.19 1.11 14.06
CA THR A 88 16.64 0.88 14.25
C THR A 88 17.08 1.03 15.70
N HIS A 89 16.48 1.95 16.44
CA HIS A 89 16.71 2.12 17.89
C HIS A 89 15.97 1.05 18.71
N GLY A 90 15.11 0.26 18.06
CA GLY A 90 14.47 -0.88 18.68
C GLY A 90 13.39 -0.49 19.67
N GLN A 91 12.63 0.56 19.34
CA GLN A 91 11.49 1.06 20.07
C GLN A 91 10.18 0.42 19.63
N ILE A 92 10.21 -0.40 18.56
CA ILE A 92 9.07 -1.11 18.00
C ILE A 92 9.23 -2.62 18.23
N CYS A 93 8.14 -3.29 18.58
CA CYS A 93 8.04 -4.74 18.63
C CYS A 93 6.81 -5.24 17.86
N ILE A 94 6.92 -6.48 17.36
CA ILE A 94 5.80 -7.25 16.82
C ILE A 94 5.55 -8.35 17.83
N GLY A 95 4.36 -8.35 18.44
CA GLY A 95 4.09 -9.21 19.59
C GLY A 95 5.14 -8.93 20.67
N ASP A 96 5.74 -10.00 21.20
CA ASP A 96 6.79 -9.90 22.22
C ASP A 96 8.20 -9.73 21.65
N GLN A 97 8.36 -9.81 20.33
CA GLN A 97 9.66 -9.77 19.69
C GLN A 97 10.03 -8.35 19.24
N LYS A 98 11.20 -7.89 19.70
CA LYS A 98 11.83 -6.67 19.21
C LYS A 98 12.46 -6.90 17.83
N ILE A 99 12.07 -6.09 16.84
CA ILE A 99 12.61 -6.16 15.48
C ILE A 99 13.32 -4.85 15.14
N THR A 100 14.59 -4.95 14.77
CA THR A 100 15.45 -3.78 14.48
C THR A 100 15.69 -3.55 12.98
N ILE A 101 15.09 -4.37 12.11
CA ILE A 101 15.30 -4.35 10.67
C ILE A 101 14.13 -3.62 9.99
N PRO A 102 14.30 -2.39 9.47
CA PRO A 102 13.21 -1.64 8.84
C PRO A 102 12.68 -2.27 7.54
N SER A 103 13.49 -3.13 6.93
CA SER A 103 13.15 -3.85 5.69
C SER A 103 12.47 -5.20 5.93
N TYR A 104 12.15 -5.54 7.17
CA TYR A 104 11.38 -6.73 7.50
C TYR A 104 10.01 -6.66 6.81
N ALA A 105 9.58 -7.76 6.19
CA ALA A 105 8.29 -7.85 5.52
C ALA A 105 7.26 -8.36 6.53
N VAL A 106 6.31 -7.49 6.90
CA VAL A 106 5.32 -7.76 7.94
C VAL A 106 4.17 -8.57 7.35
N SER A 107 3.86 -9.72 7.96
CA SER A 107 2.69 -10.51 7.56
C SER A 107 1.38 -9.84 7.98
N ARG A 108 0.27 -10.29 7.41
CA ARG A 108 -1.06 -9.73 7.72
C ARG A 108 -1.42 -9.91 9.20
N ASP A 109 -1.04 -11.04 9.79
CA ASP A 109 -1.35 -11.38 11.18
C ASP A 109 -0.49 -10.57 12.16
N GLU A 110 0.81 -10.45 11.86
CA GLU A 110 1.77 -9.67 12.64
C GLU A 110 1.45 -8.17 12.66
N GLU A 111 0.79 -7.67 11.61
CA GLU A 111 0.43 -6.26 11.50
C GLU A 111 -0.36 -5.83 12.73
N GLY A 112 -1.35 -6.61 13.16
CA GLY A 112 -2.19 -6.33 14.34
C GLY A 112 -1.39 -6.15 15.64
N GLU A 113 -0.28 -6.86 15.79
CA GLU A 113 0.52 -6.92 17.01
C GLU A 113 1.60 -5.83 17.13
N LEU A 114 1.72 -4.96 16.13
CA LEU A 114 2.67 -3.83 16.15
C LEU A 114 2.37 -2.87 17.30
N ARG A 115 3.36 -2.71 18.18
CA ARG A 115 3.30 -1.81 19.35
C ARG A 115 4.68 -1.24 19.69
N TYR A 116 4.70 -0.25 20.57
CA TYR A 116 5.95 0.21 21.18
C TYR A 116 6.49 -0.85 22.12
N HIS A 117 7.82 -0.94 22.20
CA HIS A 117 8.48 -1.83 23.14
C HIS A 117 8.11 -1.42 24.58
N PRO A 118 7.78 -2.36 25.50
CA PRO A 118 7.34 -2.03 26.86
C PRO A 118 8.35 -1.18 27.64
N ALA A 119 9.64 -1.44 27.46
CA ALA A 119 10.74 -0.67 28.06
C ALA A 119 11.03 0.68 27.37
N SER A 120 10.28 1.04 26.32
CA SER A 120 10.44 2.31 25.61
C SER A 120 9.78 3.46 26.38
N PRO A 121 10.42 4.64 26.49
CA PRO A 121 9.76 5.86 26.96
C PRO A 121 8.53 6.27 26.12
N LEU A 122 8.42 5.78 24.88
CA LEU A 122 7.30 6.07 23.98
C LEU A 122 6.04 5.23 24.29
N ASN A 123 6.17 4.23 25.15
CA ASN A 123 5.03 3.47 25.62
C ASN A 123 4.11 4.33 26.50
N ASP A 124 4.67 5.35 27.18
CA ASP A 124 3.90 6.30 27.98
C ASP A 124 3.09 7.25 27.07
N PRO A 125 1.75 7.30 27.23
CA PRO A 125 0.88 8.18 26.44
C PRO A 125 1.25 9.67 26.57
N ASN A 126 1.80 10.05 27.73
CA ASN A 126 2.14 11.45 28.01
C ASN A 126 3.47 11.93 27.42
N HIS A 127 4.21 11.06 26.72
CA HIS A 127 5.51 11.41 26.16
C HIS A 127 5.36 12.54 25.10
N PRO A 128 6.22 13.58 25.10
CA PRO A 128 6.09 14.73 24.18
C PRO A 128 6.04 14.33 22.71
N ILE A 129 6.87 13.36 22.31
CA ILE A 129 6.89 12.83 20.93
C ILE A 129 5.57 12.14 20.58
N ARG A 130 4.91 11.48 21.54
CA ARG A 130 3.64 10.80 21.30
C ARG A 130 2.49 11.80 21.16
N LYS A 131 2.46 12.83 22.01
CA LYS A 131 1.53 13.96 21.85
C LYS A 131 1.73 14.68 20.53
N ALA A 132 2.97 14.83 20.08
CA ALA A 132 3.25 15.40 18.76
C ALA A 132 2.73 14.50 17.61
N ILE A 133 2.87 13.18 17.73
CA ILE A 133 2.30 12.23 16.76
C ILE A 133 0.77 12.30 16.74
N GLU A 134 0.15 12.26 17.91
CA GLU A 134 -1.30 12.34 18.05
C GLU A 134 -1.84 13.69 17.55
N GLY A 135 -1.17 14.80 17.86
CA GLY A 135 -1.53 16.13 17.38
C GLY A 135 -1.41 16.30 15.86
N VAL A 136 -0.38 15.71 15.22
CA VAL A 136 -0.28 15.69 13.74
C VAL A 136 -1.41 14.85 13.14
N ARG A 137 -1.79 13.74 13.79
CA ARG A 137 -2.91 12.90 13.34
C ARG A 137 -4.26 13.62 13.47
N GLU A 138 -4.47 14.35 14.56
CA GLU A 138 -5.67 15.16 14.78
C GLU A 138 -5.75 16.35 13.80
N ALA A 139 -4.62 17.00 13.53
CA ALA A 139 -4.54 18.09 12.54
C ALA A 139 -4.72 17.60 11.10
N ALA A 140 -4.46 16.32 10.82
CA ALA A 140 -4.79 15.68 9.56
C ALA A 140 -6.29 15.32 9.46
N SER A 141 -7.16 16.09 10.12
CA SER A 141 -8.58 16.10 9.82
C SER A 141 -8.75 16.40 8.34
N TYR A 142 -9.45 15.51 7.65
CA TYR A 142 -10.05 15.80 6.36
C TYR A 142 -11.06 16.91 6.59
N GLU A 143 -10.62 18.18 6.60
CA GLU A 143 -11.48 19.18 5.99
C GLU A 143 -11.77 18.60 4.60
N GLU A 144 -13.05 18.38 4.30
CA GLU A 144 -13.50 18.12 2.96
C GLU A 144 -12.97 19.30 2.14
N ASP A 145 -11.78 19.16 1.56
CA ASP A 145 -11.36 19.95 0.43
C ASP A 145 -12.55 19.82 -0.51
N ALA A 146 -13.34 20.89 -0.61
CA ALA A 146 -14.61 20.91 -1.28
C ALA A 146 -14.43 20.17 -2.59
N VAL A 147 -15.03 18.98 -2.65
CA VAL A 147 -15.00 18.15 -3.85
C VAL A 147 -15.45 19.08 -4.97
N ASP A 148 -14.63 19.12 -6.02
CA ASP A 148 -14.84 19.78 -7.32
C ASP A 148 -16.30 20.21 -7.50
N PRO A 149 -16.61 21.51 -7.77
CA PRO A 149 -17.99 22.00 -7.82
C PRO A 149 -18.86 21.00 -8.57
N GLU A 150 -19.91 20.49 -7.90
CA GLU A 150 -20.82 19.52 -8.51
C GLU A 150 -21.16 19.99 -9.92
N ALA A 151 -21.02 19.08 -10.90
CA ALA A 151 -21.27 19.37 -12.30
C ALA A 151 -22.74 19.78 -12.48
N THR A 152 -23.00 21.07 -12.30
CA THR A 152 -24.30 21.66 -12.55
C THR A 152 -24.59 21.55 -14.04
N PRO A 153 -25.88 21.46 -14.44
CA PRO A 153 -26.25 21.40 -15.85
C PRO A 153 -25.67 22.57 -16.67
N GLU A 154 -25.51 23.74 -16.05
CA GLU A 154 -24.90 24.93 -16.65
C GLU A 154 -23.42 24.73 -16.97
N PHE A 155 -22.64 24.12 -16.07
CA PHE A 155 -21.23 23.80 -16.33
C PHE A 155 -21.05 22.76 -17.45
N ALA A 156 -21.97 21.80 -17.55
CA ALA A 156 -21.97 20.81 -18.64
C ALA A 156 -22.30 21.46 -20.00
N GLU A 157 -23.20 22.45 -20.03
CA GLU A 157 -23.49 23.22 -21.23
C GLU A 157 -22.31 24.11 -21.65
N GLU A 158 -21.62 24.75 -20.70
CA GLU A 158 -20.44 25.58 -20.96
C GLU A 158 -19.27 24.76 -21.56
N VAL A 159 -19.01 23.57 -21.01
CA VAL A 159 -17.97 22.66 -21.55
C VAL A 159 -18.34 22.14 -22.93
N ARG A 160 -19.63 21.88 -23.18
CA ARG A 160 -20.11 21.46 -24.51
C ARG A 160 -19.97 22.60 -25.52
N GLU A 161 -20.34 23.82 -25.17
CA GLU A 161 -20.21 25.00 -26.03
C GLU A 161 -18.73 25.30 -26.32
N ALA A 162 -17.85 25.20 -25.33
CA ALA A 162 -16.40 25.33 -25.52
C ALA A 162 -15.82 24.21 -26.41
N GLY A 163 -16.32 22.99 -26.26
CA GLY A 163 -15.99 21.86 -27.15
C GLY A 163 -16.41 22.12 -28.59
N GLU A 164 -17.66 22.56 -28.80
CA GLU A 164 -18.22 22.90 -30.11
C GLU A 164 -17.44 24.04 -30.78
N ALA A 165 -17.11 25.10 -30.03
CA ALA A 165 -16.28 26.21 -30.49
C ALA A 165 -14.85 25.77 -30.87
N SER A 166 -14.25 24.85 -30.11
CA SER A 166 -12.95 24.27 -30.43
C SER A 166 -13.00 23.42 -31.70
N THR A 167 -14.06 22.65 -31.94
CA THR A 167 -14.23 21.88 -33.19
C THR A 167 -14.48 22.78 -34.40
N ALA A 168 -15.25 23.86 -34.25
CA ALA A 168 -15.49 24.82 -35.33
C ALA A 168 -14.21 25.57 -35.74
N ALA A 169 -13.28 25.82 -34.80
CA ALA A 169 -11.98 26.42 -35.10
C ALA A 169 -11.03 25.49 -35.87
N ILE A 170 -11.25 24.16 -35.82
CA ILE A 170 -10.42 23.17 -36.52
C ILE A 170 -10.90 22.98 -37.97
N GLU A 171 -12.20 23.11 -38.25
CA GLU A 171 -12.76 22.99 -39.61
C GLU A 171 -12.48 24.21 -40.52
N GLY A 172 -12.02 25.34 -39.98
CA GLY A 172 -11.69 26.56 -40.73
C GLY A 172 -10.25 26.67 -41.26
N GLY A 173 -9.46 25.59 -41.19
CA GLY A 173 -8.02 25.60 -41.47
C GLY A 173 -7.56 25.03 -42.81
N ASP A 174 -8.48 24.69 -43.72
CA ASP A 174 -8.15 24.22 -45.08
C ASP A 174 -8.57 25.28 -46.14
N GLU A 175 -7.75 26.32 -46.30
CA GLU A 175 -7.62 27.14 -47.52
C GLU A 175 -6.17 27.59 -47.73
#